data_AF-A0A2R6GMW7-F1
#
_entry.id   AF-A0A2R6GMW7-F1
#
_cell.length_a   1.000
_cell.length_b   1.000
_cell.length_c   1.000
_cell.angle_alpha   90.00
_cell.angle_beta   90.00
_cell.angle_gamma   90.00
#
_symmetry.space_group_name_H-M   'P 1'
#
loop_
_entity.id
_entity.type
_entity.pdbx_description
1 polymer ?
#
loop_
_entity_poly.entity_id
_entity_poly.type
_entity_poly.pdbx_seq_one_letter_code
_entity_poly.pdbx_strand_id
1 'polypeptide(L)'
;MRRRDALRAGAATLLLPAVDRAGATEPFEPLGRLSVPGAKELVVDDDGVAYVATTDGFATVDTSDPAEPTLLAERRSLLADRPDGPMAGVQDGKLHGDRYAVAGPANPLDDVPRAAVVFDVSDPAAPERVLVHETPFYNHNVDLDDETIYLCGNDGDRNPLVCVDLGTGETVGRWSVVDADDRWADVDPNLRQLHDVTVVDGVAYCSYLEAGTWLVDVSDPADPAAVTGLRGRDPEALADVDSRAELREATFSLPGNDHSATPRGPGDPVLALNEEAWATDPEASASAVGGVELWDHAAGERLARIEAPPTDDPTLDGTWTTAHNFEFAGDRLYTSWYRGGVRVHDVSEPAAPRELGGWRDETTEFWTARGGGDHVVASGWRDLSADDPEAAAAVYTFPTVASSSTPAEAADETGTTDETGTDTAETTADGAGLGLAAGAAGLGLTALARRLRD
;
A
#
# COMPACT_ATOMS: atom_id res chain seq x y z
N MET A 1 79.21 37.37 -9.14
CA MET A 1 80.30 36.64 -9.82
C MET A 1 79.90 35.17 -9.96
N ARG A 2 80.06 34.63 -11.18
CA ARG A 2 80.21 33.22 -11.59
C ARG A 2 78.99 32.27 -11.56
N ARG A 3 78.64 31.91 -12.81
CA ARG A 3 78.06 30.65 -13.32
C ARG A 3 78.64 29.38 -12.68
N ARG A 4 77.83 28.32 -12.72
CA ARG A 4 78.09 26.88 -13.01
C ARG A 4 77.07 26.03 -12.21
N ASP A 5 76.43 24.96 -12.65
CA ASP A 5 76.57 24.04 -13.78
C ASP A 5 75.20 23.36 -14.06
N ALA A 6 75.05 22.80 -15.25
CA ALA A 6 73.91 21.99 -15.68
C ALA A 6 74.01 20.54 -15.17
N LEU A 7 72.86 19.89 -14.91
CA LEU A 7 72.73 18.43 -14.95
C LEU A 7 71.28 18.04 -15.32
N ARG A 8 71.18 17.18 -16.34
CA ARG A 8 69.98 16.52 -16.85
C ARG A 8 69.62 15.32 -15.98
N ALA A 9 68.34 15.14 -15.68
CA ALA A 9 67.61 13.87 -15.51
C ALA A 9 66.14 14.29 -15.29
N GLY A 10 65.08 13.72 -15.85
CA GLY A 10 64.82 12.50 -16.60
C GLY A 10 63.32 12.33 -16.42
N ALA A 11 62.55 12.31 -17.51
CA ALA A 11 61.10 12.29 -17.49
C ALA A 11 60.57 10.94 -16.98
N ALA A 12 59.58 10.98 -16.08
CA ALA A 12 58.64 9.89 -15.84
C ALA A 12 57.27 10.52 -15.57
N THR A 13 56.46 10.61 -16.62
CA THR A 13 55.05 11.00 -16.53
C THR A 13 54.29 9.78 -16.01
N LEU A 14 53.95 9.79 -14.72
CA LEU A 14 52.97 8.85 -14.17
C LEU A 14 51.57 9.36 -14.55
N LEU A 15 51.05 8.84 -15.67
CA LEU A 15 49.62 8.88 -15.96
C LEU A 15 48.96 7.88 -15.02
N LEU A 16 48.38 8.37 -13.93
CA LEU A 16 47.43 7.61 -13.14
C LEU A 16 46.16 7.43 -14.00
N PRO A 17 45.60 6.22 -14.14
CA PRO A 17 44.28 6.08 -14.71
C PRO A 17 43.32 6.84 -13.78
N ALA A 18 42.60 7.81 -14.34
CA ALA A 18 41.40 8.31 -13.73
C ALA A 18 40.44 7.13 -13.66
N VAL A 19 40.33 6.52 -12.48
CA VAL A 19 39.23 5.63 -12.18
C VAL A 19 38.02 6.54 -12.13
N ASP A 20 37.22 6.52 -13.18
CA ASP A 20 35.82 6.94 -13.09
C ASP A 20 35.23 6.16 -11.92
N ARG A 21 35.05 6.84 -10.78
CA ARG A 21 34.09 6.39 -9.79
C ARG A 21 32.73 6.61 -10.43
N ALA A 22 32.30 5.65 -11.25
CA ALA A 22 30.88 5.37 -11.39
C ALA A 22 30.35 5.30 -9.96
N GLY A 23 29.53 6.28 -9.57
CA GLY A 23 29.01 6.39 -8.22
C GLY A 23 28.37 5.07 -7.86
N ALA A 24 28.83 4.45 -6.77
CA ALA A 24 28.06 3.38 -6.17
C ALA A 24 26.70 3.99 -5.83
N THR A 25 25.64 3.49 -6.44
CA THR A 25 24.28 3.72 -5.97
C THR A 25 24.26 3.27 -4.52
N GLU A 26 24.03 4.19 -3.58
CA GLU A 26 23.83 3.87 -2.17
C GLU A 26 22.78 2.74 -2.08
N PRO A 27 23.01 1.72 -1.24
CA PRO A 27 22.05 0.64 -1.08
C PRO A 27 20.73 1.20 -0.54
N PHE A 28 19.60 0.73 -1.07
CA PHE A 28 18.28 1.08 -0.56
C PHE A 28 18.04 0.31 0.74
N GLU A 29 18.49 0.88 1.86
CA GLU A 29 18.39 0.33 3.22
C GLU A 29 17.74 1.36 4.16
N PRO A 30 17.13 0.95 5.30
CA PRO A 30 16.58 1.90 6.25
C PRO A 30 17.64 2.89 6.77
N LEU A 31 17.32 4.18 6.69
CA LEU A 31 18.11 5.26 7.30
C LEU A 31 17.77 5.41 8.77
N GLY A 32 16.47 5.36 9.08
CA GLY A 32 15.92 5.56 10.41
C GLY A 32 14.78 4.60 10.68
N ARG A 33 14.54 4.36 11.97
CA ARG A 33 13.41 3.56 12.47
C ARG A 33 12.91 4.16 13.77
N LEU A 34 11.61 4.45 13.83
CA LEU A 34 10.94 4.93 15.02
C LEU A 34 9.84 3.95 15.42
N SER A 35 9.89 3.45 16.65
CA SER A 35 8.83 2.59 17.18
C SER A 35 7.53 3.38 17.33
N VAL A 36 6.47 2.89 16.69
CA VAL A 36 5.11 3.43 16.76
C VAL A 36 4.17 2.23 16.88
N PRO A 37 3.88 1.75 18.11
CA PRO A 37 3.06 0.56 18.32
C PRO A 37 1.71 0.67 17.63
N GLY A 38 1.33 -0.40 16.93
CA GLY A 38 0.09 -0.48 16.17
C GLY A 38 0.06 0.31 14.87
N ALA A 39 1.18 0.84 14.36
CA ALA A 39 1.22 1.56 13.07
C ALA A 39 0.56 0.79 11.92
N LYS A 40 -0.18 1.50 11.07
CA LYS A 40 -0.91 0.99 9.90
C LYS A 40 -0.73 1.97 8.73
N GLU A 41 -1.81 2.52 8.17
CA GLU A 41 -1.69 3.52 7.11
C GLU A 41 -0.81 4.69 7.56
N LEU A 42 0.02 5.14 6.63
CA LEU A 42 0.86 6.32 6.78
C LEU A 42 0.69 7.21 5.56
N VAL A 43 0.46 8.50 5.79
CA VAL A 43 0.49 9.57 4.78
C VAL A 43 1.53 10.62 5.18
N VAL A 44 2.10 11.37 4.22
CA VAL A 44 3.14 12.36 4.48
C VAL A 44 2.73 13.70 3.88
N ASP A 45 2.98 14.80 4.58
CA ASP A 45 2.81 16.15 4.03
C ASP A 45 4.07 16.68 3.32
N ASP A 46 3.94 17.85 2.69
CA ASP A 46 5.04 18.48 1.95
C ASP A 46 6.21 18.92 2.84
N ASP A 47 5.99 19.06 4.16
CA ASP A 47 7.00 19.46 5.14
C ASP A 47 7.75 18.25 5.74
N GLY A 48 7.40 17.02 5.31
CA GLY A 48 8.02 15.80 5.79
C GLY A 48 7.49 15.32 7.14
N VAL A 49 6.26 15.67 7.50
CA VAL A 49 5.57 15.08 8.65
C VAL A 49 4.72 13.90 8.18
N ALA A 50 4.97 12.73 8.77
CA ALA A 50 4.16 11.55 8.57
C ALA A 50 3.02 11.48 9.59
N TYR A 51 1.81 11.18 9.11
CA TYR A 51 0.61 10.92 9.92
C TYR A 51 0.30 9.44 9.82
N VAL A 52 0.30 8.78 10.98
CA VAL A 52 0.30 7.32 11.07
C VAL A 52 -0.93 6.88 11.82
N ALA A 53 -1.86 6.21 11.13
CA ALA A 53 -2.94 5.49 11.79
C ALA A 53 -2.32 4.44 12.72
N THR A 54 -2.89 4.33 13.91
CA THR A 54 -2.49 3.31 14.88
C THR A 54 -3.74 2.56 15.32
N THR A 55 -3.64 1.26 15.58
CA THR A 55 -4.79 0.38 15.90
C THR A 55 -5.81 0.98 16.91
N ASP A 56 -5.39 1.89 17.79
CA ASP A 56 -6.22 2.59 18.80
C ASP A 56 -6.21 4.14 18.69
N GLY A 57 -5.78 4.71 17.56
CA GLY A 57 -5.74 6.15 17.33
C GLY A 57 -4.79 6.58 16.21
N PHE A 58 -3.91 7.56 16.44
CA PHE A 58 -2.86 7.94 15.49
C PHE A 58 -1.63 8.59 16.14
N ALA A 59 -0.57 8.70 15.37
CA ALA A 59 0.65 9.44 15.70
C ALA A 59 1.05 10.40 14.57
N THR A 60 1.78 11.46 14.91
CA THR A 60 2.47 12.34 13.96
C THR A 60 3.97 12.25 14.18
N VAL A 61 4.74 12.17 13.11
CA VAL A 61 6.18 11.90 13.13
C VAL A 61 6.88 12.86 12.19
N ASP A 62 7.85 13.62 12.70
CA ASP A 62 8.76 14.40 11.88
C ASP A 62 9.79 13.46 11.23
N THR A 63 9.83 13.47 9.90
CA THR A 63 10.76 12.68 9.07
C THR A 63 11.75 13.54 8.29
N SER A 64 11.83 14.85 8.59
CA SER A 64 12.73 15.80 7.92
C SER A 64 14.22 15.47 8.10
N ASP A 65 14.59 14.83 9.22
CA ASP A 65 15.85 14.08 9.33
C ASP A 65 15.54 12.59 9.18
N PRO A 66 15.73 12.01 7.98
CA PRO A 66 15.38 10.61 7.76
C PRO A 66 16.29 9.65 8.52
N ALA A 67 17.44 10.06 9.07
CA ALA A 67 18.24 9.17 9.93
C ALA A 67 17.70 9.11 11.37
N GLU A 68 16.99 10.15 11.81
CA GLU A 68 16.48 10.29 13.18
C GLU A 68 15.00 10.75 13.19
N PRO A 69 14.06 9.95 12.65
CA PRO A 69 12.64 10.30 12.70
C PRO A 69 12.16 10.45 14.15
N THR A 70 11.38 11.51 14.43
CA THR A 70 10.96 11.87 15.79
C THR A 70 9.45 11.99 15.95
N LEU A 71 8.94 11.42 17.05
CA LEU A 71 7.53 11.51 17.40
C LEU A 71 7.17 12.94 17.82
N LEU A 72 6.18 13.54 17.17
CA LEU A 72 5.65 14.86 17.50
C LEU A 72 4.46 14.76 18.46
N ALA A 73 3.48 13.94 18.12
CA ALA A 73 2.30 13.71 18.94
C ALA A 73 1.76 12.29 18.82
N GLU A 74 1.05 11.85 19.85
CA GLU A 74 0.17 10.67 19.80
C GLU A 74 -1.21 11.04 20.32
N ARG A 75 -2.23 10.43 19.72
CA ARG A 75 -3.61 10.45 20.18
C ARG A 75 -4.10 9.01 20.21
N ARG A 76 -4.15 8.45 21.40
CA ARG A 76 -4.59 7.07 21.66
C ARG A 76 -5.95 7.06 22.34
N SER A 77 -6.61 5.90 22.34
CA SER A 77 -7.91 5.72 23.03
C SER A 77 -8.96 6.73 22.57
N LEU A 78 -9.07 6.94 21.25
CA LEU A 78 -10.05 7.86 20.69
C LEU A 78 -11.46 7.49 21.16
N LEU A 79 -12.27 8.49 21.50
CA LEU A 79 -13.65 8.29 21.97
C LEU A 79 -13.79 7.47 23.26
N ALA A 80 -12.77 7.42 24.12
CA ALA A 80 -12.85 6.76 25.44
C ALA A 80 -13.95 7.33 26.36
N ASP A 81 -14.46 8.53 26.06
CA ASP A 81 -15.59 9.16 26.75
C ASP A 81 -16.96 8.64 26.29
N ARG A 82 -17.03 7.86 25.21
CA ARG A 82 -18.27 7.30 24.65
C ARG A 82 -18.65 5.97 25.31
N PRO A 83 -19.94 5.61 25.29
CA PRO A 83 -20.37 4.24 25.58
C PRO A 83 -19.55 3.25 24.76
N ASP A 84 -19.10 2.18 25.40
CA ASP A 84 -18.30 1.09 24.80
C ASP A 84 -16.93 1.54 24.24
N GLY A 85 -16.52 2.79 24.50
CA GLY A 85 -15.21 3.32 24.12
C GLY A 85 -14.05 2.67 24.90
N PRO A 86 -12.82 2.79 24.36
CA PRO A 86 -12.43 3.58 23.19
C PRO A 86 -12.73 2.91 21.84
N MET A 87 -12.74 3.72 20.78
CA MET A 87 -12.67 3.26 19.40
C MET A 87 -11.38 2.43 19.20
N ALA A 88 -11.50 1.34 18.45
CA ALA A 88 -10.41 0.41 18.17
C ALA A 88 -10.44 -0.03 16.70
N GLY A 89 -9.39 -0.73 16.27
CA GLY A 89 -9.30 -1.26 14.91
C GLY A 89 -9.15 -0.17 13.86
N VAL A 90 -8.51 0.95 14.20
CA VAL A 90 -8.18 2.01 13.24
C VAL A 90 -7.01 1.55 12.39
N GLN A 91 -7.24 1.35 11.10
CA GLN A 91 -6.23 0.85 10.16
C GLN A 91 -5.87 1.86 9.08
N ASP A 92 -6.71 2.88 8.88
CA ASP A 92 -6.54 3.86 7.83
C ASP A 92 -6.66 5.30 8.36
N GLY A 93 -6.00 6.20 7.65
CA GLY A 93 -6.13 7.63 7.85
C GLY A 93 -5.61 8.41 6.66
N LYS A 94 -6.24 9.56 6.39
CA LYS A 94 -5.94 10.39 5.23
C LYS A 94 -5.78 11.85 5.63
N LEU A 95 -4.91 12.53 4.90
CA LEU A 95 -4.56 13.93 5.09
C LEU A 95 -5.03 14.73 3.87
N HIS A 96 -5.72 15.84 4.12
CA HIS A 96 -6.04 16.85 3.11
C HIS A 96 -5.85 18.24 3.71
N GLY A 97 -4.87 19.00 3.19
CA GLY A 97 -4.46 20.26 3.80
C GLY A 97 -4.15 20.09 5.29
N ASP A 98 -4.77 20.93 6.14
CA ASP A 98 -4.62 20.88 7.60
C ASP A 98 -5.63 19.94 8.29
N ARG A 99 -6.14 18.93 7.58
CA ARG A 99 -7.15 17.98 8.10
C ARG A 99 -6.66 16.55 8.00
N TYR A 100 -6.60 15.87 9.14
CA TYR A 100 -6.31 14.43 9.20
C TYR A 100 -7.53 13.67 9.71
N ALA A 101 -8.05 12.76 8.89
CA ALA A 101 -9.16 11.88 9.24
C ALA A 101 -8.65 10.48 9.55
N VAL A 102 -9.23 9.84 10.57
CA VAL A 102 -9.10 8.41 10.84
C VAL A 102 -10.49 7.80 10.96
N ALA A 103 -10.65 6.57 10.51
CA ALA A 103 -11.90 5.85 10.63
C ALA A 103 -11.70 4.46 11.24
N GLY A 104 -12.73 3.97 11.92
CA GLY A 104 -12.69 2.63 12.48
C GLY A 104 -14.03 2.18 13.06
N PRO A 105 -14.13 0.91 13.45
CA PRO A 105 -13.13 -0.13 13.19
C PRO A 105 -13.09 -0.50 11.70
N ALA A 106 -11.94 -0.97 11.21
CA ALA A 106 -11.77 -1.42 9.84
C ALA A 106 -12.48 -2.75 9.54
N ASN A 107 -12.76 -3.52 10.58
CA ASN A 107 -13.42 -4.82 10.48
C ASN A 107 -14.61 -4.87 11.44
N PRO A 108 -15.56 -5.80 11.25
CA PRO A 108 -16.66 -5.98 12.20
C PRO A 108 -16.14 -6.25 13.62
N LEU A 109 -16.36 -5.28 14.52
CA LEU A 109 -16.10 -5.41 15.95
C LEU A 109 -17.38 -5.05 16.72
N ASP A 110 -17.66 -5.88 17.72
CA ASP A 110 -18.73 -5.66 18.69
C ASP A 110 -18.24 -4.76 19.82
N ASP A 111 -19.19 -4.06 20.47
CA ASP A 111 -18.94 -3.27 21.68
C ASP A 111 -17.77 -2.28 21.57
N VAL A 112 -17.63 -1.61 20.41
CA VAL A 112 -16.72 -0.48 20.20
C VAL A 112 -17.41 0.63 19.39
N PRO A 113 -17.08 1.92 19.63
CA PRO A 113 -17.54 3.01 18.77
C PRO A 113 -17.09 2.79 17.34
N ARG A 114 -18.00 3.08 16.39
CA ARG A 114 -17.72 3.08 14.96
C ARG A 114 -17.86 4.50 14.45
N ALA A 115 -16.77 5.10 13.99
CA ALA A 115 -16.79 6.51 13.62
C ALA A 115 -15.68 6.86 12.65
N ALA A 116 -15.89 7.98 11.96
CA ALA A 116 -14.82 8.80 11.41
C ALA A 116 -14.54 9.96 12.38
N VAL A 117 -13.27 10.25 12.63
CA VAL A 117 -12.82 11.32 13.52
C VAL A 117 -11.81 12.18 12.76
N VAL A 118 -12.08 13.49 12.69
CA VAL A 118 -11.22 14.44 11.98
C VAL A 118 -10.54 15.38 12.96
N PHE A 119 -9.27 15.64 12.69
CA PHE A 119 -8.41 16.53 13.45
C PHE A 119 -7.92 17.69 12.58
N ASP A 120 -7.89 18.89 13.15
CA ASP A 120 -7.05 19.98 12.68
C ASP A 120 -5.60 19.64 13.05
N VAL A 121 -4.73 19.65 12.04
CA VAL A 121 -3.30 19.33 12.17
C VAL A 121 -2.39 20.45 11.66
N SER A 122 -2.90 21.69 11.60
CA SER A 122 -2.08 22.87 11.29
C SER A 122 -0.88 23.06 12.23
N ASP A 123 -0.96 22.50 13.45
CA ASP A 123 0.19 22.17 14.28
C ASP A 123 0.24 20.63 14.47
N PRO A 124 1.14 19.92 13.77
CA PRO A 124 1.23 18.46 13.87
C PRO A 124 1.70 17.98 15.24
N ALA A 125 2.30 18.84 16.08
CA ALA A 125 2.64 18.51 17.46
C ALA A 125 1.44 18.69 18.42
N ALA A 126 0.38 19.38 17.99
CA ALA A 126 -0.82 19.63 18.77
C ALA A 126 -2.14 19.37 18.00
N PRO A 127 -2.39 18.16 17.44
CA PRO A 127 -3.64 17.88 16.75
C PRO A 127 -4.88 18.12 17.63
N GLU A 128 -5.87 18.81 17.07
CA GLU A 128 -7.14 19.18 17.72
C GLU A 128 -8.33 18.51 17.03
N ARG A 129 -9.14 17.76 17.77
CA ARG A 129 -10.32 17.08 17.19
C ARG A 129 -11.38 18.11 16.78
N VAL A 130 -11.77 18.13 15.51
CA VAL A 130 -12.78 19.05 14.96
C VAL A 130 -14.12 18.38 14.65
N LEU A 131 -14.14 17.08 14.33
CA LEU A 131 -15.37 16.35 14.01
C LEU A 131 -15.33 14.91 14.56
N VAL A 132 -16.52 14.43 14.94
CA VAL A 132 -16.81 13.01 15.16
C VAL A 132 -18.09 12.69 14.42
N HIS A 133 -18.02 11.80 13.43
CA HIS A 133 -19.17 11.25 12.72
C HIS A 133 -19.34 9.78 13.12
N GLU A 134 -20.29 9.50 14.01
CA GLU A 134 -20.62 8.12 14.41
C GLU A 134 -21.39 7.42 13.29
N THR A 135 -21.07 6.16 13.06
CA THR A 135 -21.60 5.34 11.95
C THR A 135 -22.24 4.07 12.48
N PRO A 136 -23.29 3.55 11.83
CA PRO A 136 -23.87 2.25 12.18
C PRO A 136 -23.09 1.06 11.60
N PHE A 137 -22.17 1.32 10.66
CA PHE A 137 -21.34 0.35 9.95
C PHE A 137 -19.87 0.45 10.40
N TYR A 138 -19.06 -0.53 10.03
CA TYR A 138 -17.60 -0.43 10.17
C TYR A 138 -17.03 0.27 8.93
N ASN A 139 -15.92 0.99 9.10
CA ASN A 139 -15.29 1.80 8.05
C ASN A 139 -13.92 1.22 7.80
N HIS A 140 -13.72 0.56 6.65
CA HIS A 140 -12.42 -0.04 6.35
C HIS A 140 -11.37 1.06 6.18
N ASN A 141 -11.59 1.91 5.17
CA ASN A 141 -10.79 3.09 4.88
C ASN A 141 -11.64 4.36 4.81
N VAL A 142 -10.97 5.51 4.75
CA VAL A 142 -11.54 6.85 4.66
C VAL A 142 -10.75 7.66 3.64
N ASP A 143 -11.40 8.63 3.02
CA ASP A 143 -10.72 9.75 2.38
C ASP A 143 -11.44 11.07 2.65
N LEU A 144 -10.83 12.20 2.32
CA LEU A 144 -11.43 13.51 2.50
C LEU A 144 -10.89 14.54 1.51
N ASP A 145 -11.73 15.54 1.22
CA ASP A 145 -11.33 16.79 0.58
C ASP A 145 -11.65 18.00 1.50
N ASP A 146 -11.60 19.20 0.95
CA ASP A 146 -11.87 20.46 1.67
C ASP A 146 -13.27 20.49 2.33
N GLU A 147 -14.26 19.79 1.76
CA GLU A 147 -15.68 19.91 2.14
C GLU A 147 -16.32 18.59 2.57
N THR A 148 -15.76 17.44 2.18
CA THR A 148 -16.41 16.13 2.27
C THR A 148 -15.48 15.07 2.84
N ILE A 149 -16.04 14.19 3.67
CA ILE A 149 -15.44 12.93 4.09
C ILE A 149 -16.11 11.79 3.32
N TYR A 150 -15.29 10.90 2.78
CA TYR A 150 -15.71 9.73 2.01
C TYR A 150 -15.44 8.48 2.83
N LEU A 151 -16.50 7.74 3.14
CA LEU A 151 -16.43 6.56 4.01
C LEU A 151 -16.78 5.29 3.27
N CYS A 152 -16.01 4.25 3.56
CA CYS A 152 -16.28 2.88 3.16
C CYS A 152 -17.41 2.29 4.01
N GLY A 153 -18.67 2.55 3.63
CA GLY A 153 -19.84 2.26 4.45
C GLY A 153 -20.27 0.79 4.43
N ASN A 154 -19.53 -0.10 5.07
CA ASN A 154 -19.81 -1.54 5.04
C ASN A 154 -20.97 -1.94 5.99
N ASP A 155 -22.19 -1.64 5.57
CA ASP A 155 -23.44 -1.90 6.30
C ASP A 155 -24.00 -3.32 6.14
N GLY A 156 -23.47 -4.10 5.19
CA GLY A 156 -23.92 -5.45 4.88
C GLY A 156 -25.21 -5.51 4.04
N ASP A 157 -25.81 -4.37 3.70
CA ASP A 157 -26.96 -4.26 2.81
C ASP A 157 -26.48 -3.85 1.42
N ARG A 158 -25.99 -2.61 1.29
CA ARG A 158 -25.52 -2.06 0.00
C ARG A 158 -24.02 -1.80 -0.02
N ASN A 159 -23.34 -1.78 1.13
CA ASN A 159 -21.93 -1.40 1.26
C ASN A 159 -21.58 -0.08 0.51
N PRO A 160 -22.30 1.03 0.73
CA PRO A 160 -22.11 2.23 -0.07
C PRO A 160 -20.81 2.97 0.23
N LEU A 161 -20.29 3.68 -0.77
CA LEU A 161 -19.57 4.92 -0.56
C LEU A 161 -20.52 5.91 0.14
N VAL A 162 -20.11 6.46 1.28
CA VAL A 162 -20.91 7.45 2.03
C VAL A 162 -20.19 8.79 2.03
N CYS A 163 -20.85 9.83 1.52
CA CYS A 163 -20.34 11.20 1.50
C CYS A 163 -20.90 11.97 2.70
N VAL A 164 -20.04 12.57 3.51
CA VAL A 164 -20.38 13.32 4.73
C VAL A 164 -19.82 14.73 4.62
N ASP A 165 -20.68 15.74 4.78
CA ASP A 165 -20.24 17.14 4.83
C ASP A 165 -19.37 17.38 6.06
N LEU A 166 -18.13 17.83 5.84
CA LEU A 166 -17.12 18.03 6.87
C LEU A 166 -17.49 19.15 7.86
N GLY A 167 -18.20 20.18 7.40
CA GLY A 167 -18.56 21.34 8.21
C GLY A 167 -19.72 21.08 9.19
N THR A 168 -20.65 20.22 8.81
CA THR A 168 -21.88 19.91 9.55
C THR A 168 -21.89 18.51 10.15
N GLY A 169 -21.13 17.59 9.58
CA GLY A 169 -21.14 16.16 9.92
C GLY A 169 -22.36 15.41 9.39
N GLU A 170 -23.17 16.02 8.53
CA GLU A 170 -24.36 15.39 7.94
C GLU A 170 -23.97 14.49 6.75
N THR A 171 -24.56 13.30 6.66
CA THR A 171 -24.47 12.49 5.44
C THR A 171 -25.25 13.18 4.32
N VAL A 172 -24.56 13.51 3.23
CA VAL A 172 -25.14 14.24 2.10
C VAL A 172 -25.48 13.34 0.91
N GLY A 173 -24.74 12.23 0.72
CA GLY A 173 -24.97 11.33 -0.40
C GLY A 173 -24.42 9.93 -0.17
N ARG A 174 -24.87 8.99 -1.01
CA ARG A 174 -24.46 7.58 -1.00
C ARG A 174 -24.49 7.01 -2.40
N TRP A 175 -23.57 6.10 -2.69
CA TRP A 175 -23.57 5.30 -3.91
C TRP A 175 -23.02 3.90 -3.65
N SER A 176 -23.54 2.89 -4.35
CA SER A 176 -23.12 1.49 -4.26
C SER A 176 -23.08 0.85 -5.64
N VAL A 177 -22.30 -0.22 -5.79
CA VAL A 177 -22.37 -1.12 -6.95
C VAL A 177 -23.78 -1.68 -7.20
N VAL A 178 -24.63 -1.76 -6.17
CA VAL A 178 -26.05 -2.14 -6.28
C VAL A 178 -26.90 -1.06 -6.97
N ASP A 179 -26.48 0.22 -6.92
CA ASP A 179 -27.13 1.29 -7.69
C ASP A 179 -26.80 1.19 -9.18
N ALA A 180 -25.61 0.70 -9.51
CA ALA A 180 -25.17 0.51 -10.90
C ALA A 180 -25.76 -0.75 -11.53
N ASP A 181 -25.89 -1.85 -10.77
CA ASP A 181 -26.45 -3.13 -11.21
C ASP A 181 -27.12 -3.84 -10.03
N ASP A 182 -28.44 -4.05 -10.11
CA ASP A 182 -29.25 -4.58 -9.02
C ASP A 182 -28.93 -6.05 -8.69
N ARG A 183 -28.28 -6.78 -9.59
CA ARG A 183 -27.83 -8.16 -9.37
C ARG A 183 -26.78 -8.27 -8.26
N TRP A 184 -26.05 -7.19 -7.97
CA TRP A 184 -25.15 -7.17 -6.81
C TRP A 184 -25.88 -7.34 -5.47
N ALA A 185 -27.19 -7.09 -5.41
CA ALA A 185 -27.98 -7.33 -4.20
C ALA A 185 -28.05 -8.83 -3.82
N ASP A 186 -27.89 -9.73 -4.80
CA ASP A 186 -27.91 -11.18 -4.59
C ASP A 186 -26.52 -11.75 -4.20
N VAL A 187 -25.45 -10.95 -4.33
CA VAL A 187 -24.08 -11.34 -3.97
C VAL A 187 -23.85 -11.15 -2.48
N ASP A 188 -23.17 -12.13 -1.84
CA ASP A 188 -22.79 -12.05 -0.43
C ASP A 188 -22.06 -10.72 -0.14
N PRO A 189 -22.50 -9.93 0.85
CA PRO A 189 -21.95 -8.60 1.10
C PRO A 189 -20.47 -8.62 1.43
N ASN A 190 -19.89 -9.75 1.87
CA ASN A 190 -18.45 -9.84 2.14
C ASN A 190 -17.61 -9.83 0.85
N LEU A 191 -18.16 -10.28 -0.27
CA LEU A 191 -17.47 -10.29 -1.57
C LEU A 191 -17.52 -8.93 -2.29
N ARG A 192 -18.36 -8.01 -1.82
CA ARG A 192 -18.55 -6.67 -2.37
C ARG A 192 -18.39 -5.60 -1.29
N GLN A 193 -17.49 -5.82 -0.34
CA GLN A 193 -17.12 -4.78 0.63
C GLN A 193 -16.44 -3.64 -0.12
N LEU A 194 -16.76 -2.41 0.25
CA LEU A 194 -15.96 -1.25 -0.15
C LEU A 194 -14.74 -1.25 0.75
N HIS A 195 -13.60 -1.63 0.18
CA HIS A 195 -12.34 -1.78 0.90
C HIS A 195 -11.61 -0.44 1.04
N ASP A 196 -11.52 0.30 -0.07
CA ASP A 196 -10.81 1.57 -0.12
C ASP A 196 -11.49 2.59 -1.03
N VAL A 197 -11.24 3.87 -0.72
CA VAL A 197 -11.65 5.00 -1.54
C VAL A 197 -10.50 6.00 -1.61
N THR A 198 -10.21 6.49 -2.81
CA THR A 198 -9.37 7.67 -3.03
C THR A 198 -10.16 8.65 -3.89
N VAL A 199 -10.15 9.94 -3.56
CA VAL A 199 -10.89 10.99 -4.27
C VAL A 199 -9.91 11.99 -4.86
N VAL A 200 -9.97 12.15 -6.19
CA VAL A 200 -9.14 13.11 -6.92
C VAL A 200 -9.99 13.82 -7.95
N ASP A 201 -10.00 15.15 -7.90
CA ASP A 201 -10.69 16.03 -8.87
C ASP A 201 -12.18 15.68 -9.04
N GLY A 202 -12.87 15.45 -7.92
CA GLY A 202 -14.30 15.11 -7.91
C GLY A 202 -14.62 13.70 -8.40
N VAL A 203 -13.65 12.81 -8.52
CA VAL A 203 -13.87 11.39 -8.84
C VAL A 203 -13.37 10.52 -7.70
N ALA A 204 -14.26 9.68 -7.16
CA ALA A 204 -13.93 8.64 -6.21
C ALA A 204 -13.56 7.34 -6.93
N TYR A 205 -12.41 6.76 -6.57
CA TYR A 205 -11.89 5.49 -7.03
C TYR A 205 -12.15 4.46 -5.94
N CYS A 206 -13.25 3.72 -6.08
CA CYS A 206 -13.75 2.79 -5.08
C CYS A 206 -13.28 1.36 -5.36
N SER A 207 -12.58 0.74 -4.41
CA SER A 207 -12.10 -0.64 -4.52
C SER A 207 -13.07 -1.59 -3.83
N TYR A 208 -13.85 -2.35 -4.61
CA TYR A 208 -14.96 -3.18 -4.15
C TYR A 208 -14.66 -4.69 -4.11
N LEU A 209 -13.46 -5.11 -3.67
CA LEU A 209 -13.05 -6.53 -3.66
C LEU A 209 -13.41 -7.25 -4.98
N GLU A 210 -14.38 -8.17 -4.97
CA GLU A 210 -14.74 -8.99 -6.14
C GLU A 210 -15.61 -8.22 -7.14
N ALA A 211 -16.30 -7.17 -6.68
CA ALA A 211 -16.99 -6.21 -7.54
C ALA A 211 -16.02 -5.30 -8.29
N GLY A 212 -14.73 -5.32 -7.94
CA GLY A 212 -13.66 -4.64 -8.65
C GLY A 212 -13.57 -3.14 -8.38
N THR A 213 -12.82 -2.43 -9.23
CA THR A 213 -12.59 -0.99 -9.08
C THR A 213 -13.63 -0.19 -9.86
N TRP A 214 -14.32 0.74 -9.19
CA TRP A 214 -15.34 1.61 -9.75
C TRP A 214 -14.95 3.09 -9.64
N LEU A 215 -15.14 3.83 -10.72
CA LEU A 215 -14.98 5.28 -10.73
C LEU A 215 -16.36 5.92 -10.58
N VAL A 216 -16.50 6.81 -9.61
CA VAL A 216 -17.75 7.46 -9.23
C VAL A 216 -17.55 8.97 -9.24
N ASP A 217 -18.36 9.69 -9.99
CA ASP A 217 -18.40 11.16 -9.96
C ASP A 217 -19.00 11.58 -8.61
N VAL A 218 -18.22 12.33 -7.84
CA VAL A 218 -18.56 12.93 -6.55
C VAL A 218 -18.40 14.45 -6.58
N SER A 219 -18.34 15.06 -7.77
CA SER A 219 -18.26 16.52 -7.92
C SER A 219 -19.46 17.25 -7.29
N ASP A 220 -20.61 16.58 -7.22
CA ASP A 220 -21.69 16.87 -6.27
C ASP A 220 -21.81 15.69 -5.28
N PRO A 221 -21.28 15.80 -4.04
CA PRO A 221 -21.30 14.71 -3.08
C PRO A 221 -22.73 14.35 -2.61
N ALA A 222 -23.75 15.15 -2.93
CA ALA A 222 -25.15 14.82 -2.65
C ALA A 222 -25.81 13.98 -3.76
N ASP A 223 -25.21 13.86 -4.94
CA ASP A 223 -25.69 13.03 -6.05
C ASP A 223 -24.55 12.21 -6.71
N PRO A 224 -23.87 11.32 -5.96
CA PRO A 224 -22.78 10.55 -6.54
C PRO A 224 -23.27 9.57 -7.62
N ALA A 225 -22.53 9.48 -8.73
CA ALA A 225 -22.95 8.69 -9.89
C ALA A 225 -21.80 7.88 -10.50
N ALA A 226 -22.08 6.65 -10.91
CA ALA A 226 -21.09 5.81 -11.56
C ALA A 226 -20.61 6.43 -12.89
N VAL A 227 -19.29 6.57 -13.04
CA VAL A 227 -18.65 6.86 -14.34
C VAL A 227 -18.45 5.56 -15.09
N THR A 228 -17.77 4.60 -14.47
CA THR A 228 -17.52 3.26 -15.03
C THR A 228 -17.08 2.26 -13.97
N GLY A 229 -17.35 0.97 -14.19
CA GLY A 229 -16.63 -0.13 -13.54
C GLY A 229 -15.44 -0.53 -14.42
N LEU A 230 -14.21 -0.47 -13.90
CA LEU A 230 -13.00 -0.74 -14.67
C LEU A 230 -12.75 -2.24 -14.83
N ARG A 231 -13.03 -2.99 -13.77
CA ARG A 231 -12.95 -4.45 -13.72
C ARG A 231 -13.89 -4.97 -12.63
N GLY A 232 -13.95 -6.28 -12.49
CA GLY A 232 -14.80 -6.96 -11.51
C GLY A 232 -15.27 -8.29 -12.03
N ARG A 233 -15.76 -9.14 -11.13
CA ARG A 233 -16.33 -10.44 -11.47
C ARG A 233 -17.81 -10.29 -11.81
N ASP A 234 -18.34 -11.28 -12.52
CA ASP A 234 -19.76 -11.34 -12.86
C ASP A 234 -20.60 -11.57 -11.59
N PRO A 235 -21.55 -10.67 -11.25
CA PRO A 235 -22.37 -10.82 -10.05
C PRO A 235 -23.23 -12.09 -10.04
N GLU A 236 -23.67 -12.56 -11.21
CA GLU A 236 -24.47 -13.80 -11.30
C GLU A 236 -23.64 -15.02 -10.88
N ALA A 237 -22.37 -15.08 -11.29
CA ALA A 237 -21.46 -16.15 -10.88
C ALA A 237 -21.08 -16.07 -9.39
N LEU A 238 -21.03 -14.86 -8.82
CA LEU A 238 -20.76 -14.67 -7.39
C LEU A 238 -21.98 -14.96 -6.51
N ALA A 239 -23.20 -14.76 -7.01
CA ALA A 239 -24.44 -15.08 -6.30
C ALA A 239 -24.59 -16.60 -6.04
N ASP A 240 -23.96 -17.43 -6.87
CA ASP A 240 -23.93 -18.89 -6.70
C ASP A 240 -22.89 -19.35 -5.65
N VAL A 241 -22.07 -18.46 -5.09
CA VAL A 241 -21.09 -18.78 -4.04
C VAL A 241 -21.81 -18.95 -2.71
N ASP A 242 -22.11 -20.19 -2.33
CA ASP A 242 -22.98 -20.49 -1.19
C ASP A 242 -22.30 -21.26 -0.04
N SER A 243 -21.10 -21.80 -0.27
CA SER A 243 -20.32 -22.46 0.77
C SER A 243 -19.27 -21.55 1.39
N ARG A 244 -18.99 -21.76 2.67
CA ARG A 244 -17.92 -21.03 3.38
C ARG A 244 -16.55 -21.21 2.75
N ALA A 245 -16.28 -22.38 2.17
CA ALA A 245 -15.01 -22.66 1.51
C ALA A 245 -14.88 -21.83 0.23
N GLU A 246 -15.92 -21.78 -0.59
CA GLU A 246 -15.93 -20.99 -1.82
C GLU A 246 -15.92 -19.48 -1.50
N LEU A 247 -16.65 -19.03 -0.48
CA LEU A 247 -16.58 -17.64 -0.02
C LEU A 247 -15.16 -17.27 0.40
N ARG A 248 -14.50 -18.13 1.19
CA ARG A 248 -13.13 -17.92 1.64
C ARG A 248 -12.17 -17.85 0.45
N GLU A 249 -12.26 -18.79 -0.49
CA GLU A 249 -11.41 -18.80 -1.68
C GLU A 249 -11.65 -17.55 -2.54
N ALA A 250 -12.92 -17.21 -2.80
CA ALA A 250 -13.28 -16.04 -3.57
C ALA A 250 -12.81 -14.71 -2.95
N THR A 251 -12.80 -14.62 -1.61
CA THR A 251 -12.35 -13.42 -0.89
C THR A 251 -10.84 -13.25 -0.94
N PHE A 252 -10.06 -14.34 -0.85
CA PHE A 252 -8.61 -14.25 -0.58
C PHE A 252 -7.72 -14.66 -1.76
N SER A 253 -8.28 -14.99 -2.93
CA SER A 253 -7.50 -15.41 -4.09
C SER A 253 -7.92 -14.68 -5.36
N LEU A 254 -7.02 -14.65 -6.33
CA LEU A 254 -7.31 -14.06 -7.64
C LEU A 254 -8.30 -14.94 -8.44
N PRO A 255 -9.15 -14.34 -9.30
CA PRO A 255 -9.32 -12.90 -9.51
C PRO A 255 -10.17 -12.24 -8.43
N GLY A 256 -9.93 -10.95 -8.18
CA GLY A 256 -10.64 -10.14 -7.21
C GLY A 256 -9.70 -9.54 -6.15
N ASN A 257 -10.27 -9.20 -5.01
CA ASN A 257 -9.66 -8.54 -3.88
C ASN A 257 -8.98 -7.24 -4.28
N ASP A 258 -9.69 -6.43 -5.10
CA ASP A 258 -9.32 -5.03 -5.37
C ASP A 258 -9.22 -4.30 -4.03
N HIS A 259 -8.00 -3.88 -3.70
CA HIS A 259 -7.65 -3.43 -2.36
C HIS A 259 -7.54 -1.91 -2.28
N SER A 260 -6.80 -1.29 -3.21
CA SER A 260 -6.67 0.16 -3.34
C SER A 260 -6.52 0.57 -4.81
N ALA A 261 -6.94 1.78 -5.14
CA ALA A 261 -6.84 2.37 -6.48
C ALA A 261 -6.58 3.88 -6.39
N THR A 262 -5.51 4.36 -7.01
CA THR A 262 -5.10 5.78 -6.97
C THR A 262 -4.68 6.26 -8.35
N PRO A 263 -5.24 7.36 -8.89
CA PRO A 263 -4.78 7.93 -10.15
C PRO A 263 -3.40 8.57 -10.00
N ARG A 264 -2.62 8.63 -11.07
CA ARG A 264 -1.29 9.29 -11.04
C ARG A 264 -1.39 10.77 -10.68
N GLY A 265 -2.47 11.41 -11.07
CA GLY A 265 -2.78 12.79 -10.74
C GLY A 265 -4.04 13.28 -11.44
N PRO A 266 -4.47 14.52 -11.15
CA PRO A 266 -5.66 15.11 -11.76
C PRO A 266 -5.58 15.12 -13.30
N GLY A 267 -6.59 14.53 -13.94
CA GLY A 267 -6.72 14.46 -15.39
C GLY A 267 -5.73 13.54 -16.13
N ASP A 268 -4.86 12.81 -15.40
CA ASP A 268 -3.97 11.81 -15.99
C ASP A 268 -4.74 10.49 -16.25
N PRO A 269 -4.65 9.89 -17.45
CA PRO A 269 -5.35 8.63 -17.74
C PRO A 269 -4.78 7.43 -16.97
N VAL A 270 -3.58 7.54 -16.38
CA VAL A 270 -2.95 6.43 -15.69
C VAL A 270 -3.52 6.26 -14.28
N LEU A 271 -4.04 5.07 -14.03
CA LEU A 271 -4.46 4.58 -12.72
C LEU A 271 -3.54 3.44 -12.29
N ALA A 272 -3.17 3.41 -11.02
CA ALA A 272 -2.69 2.18 -10.39
C ALA A 272 -3.78 1.62 -9.49
N LEU A 273 -3.90 0.31 -9.45
CA LEU A 273 -4.71 -0.42 -8.49
C LEU A 273 -3.99 -1.69 -8.08
N ASN A 274 -4.24 -2.20 -6.88
CA ASN A 274 -3.62 -3.43 -6.40
C ASN A 274 -4.64 -4.45 -5.94
N GLU A 275 -4.19 -5.70 -5.85
CA GLU A 275 -4.95 -6.77 -5.20
C GLU A 275 -4.24 -7.24 -3.94
N GLU A 276 -5.00 -7.53 -2.90
CA GLU A 276 -4.51 -8.16 -1.69
C GLU A 276 -4.88 -9.65 -1.67
N ALA A 277 -4.34 -10.41 -2.62
CA ALA A 277 -4.72 -11.79 -2.85
C ALA A 277 -3.56 -12.77 -2.64
N TRP A 278 -3.86 -13.96 -2.15
CA TRP A 278 -2.92 -15.04 -1.91
C TRP A 278 -3.12 -16.18 -2.91
N ALA A 279 -2.08 -16.97 -3.11
CA ALA A 279 -2.19 -18.19 -3.88
C ALA A 279 -3.00 -19.26 -3.12
N THR A 280 -3.64 -20.15 -3.88
CA THR A 280 -4.33 -21.33 -3.33
C THR A 280 -3.43 -22.57 -3.27
N ASP A 281 -2.24 -22.51 -3.90
CA ASP A 281 -1.25 -23.58 -3.97
C ASP A 281 0.13 -23.02 -3.54
N PRO A 282 0.86 -23.70 -2.62
CA PRO A 282 2.20 -23.28 -2.21
C PRO A 282 3.23 -23.28 -3.35
N GLU A 283 3.00 -24.03 -4.43
CA GLU A 283 3.92 -24.09 -5.58
C GLU A 283 3.54 -23.09 -6.68
N ALA A 284 2.58 -22.18 -6.42
CA ALA A 284 2.14 -21.20 -7.39
C ALA A 284 3.21 -20.15 -7.71
N SER A 285 3.21 -19.65 -8.94
CA SER A 285 4.06 -18.52 -9.34
C SER A 285 3.55 -17.20 -8.75
N ALA A 286 4.42 -16.19 -8.73
CA ALA A 286 4.10 -14.83 -8.26
C ALA A 286 2.84 -14.22 -8.93
N SER A 287 2.54 -14.60 -10.18
CA SER A 287 1.34 -14.16 -10.90
C SER A 287 0.01 -14.67 -10.33
N ALA A 288 0.04 -15.63 -9.39
CA ALA A 288 -1.14 -16.08 -8.66
C ALA A 288 -1.37 -15.29 -7.36
N VAL A 289 -0.47 -14.37 -7.03
CA VAL A 289 -0.53 -13.49 -5.85
C VAL A 289 -0.91 -12.08 -6.31
N GLY A 290 -1.62 -11.36 -5.46
CA GLY A 290 -2.04 -10.00 -5.71
C GLY A 290 -0.85 -9.08 -5.97
N GLY A 291 -0.96 -8.31 -7.04
CA GLY A 291 0.08 -7.45 -7.58
C GLY A 291 -0.38 -6.00 -7.63
N VAL A 292 0.39 -5.16 -8.33
CA VAL A 292 -0.06 -3.80 -8.69
C VAL A 292 -0.23 -3.74 -10.20
N GLU A 293 -1.40 -3.34 -10.66
CA GLU A 293 -1.71 -3.15 -12.06
C GLU A 293 -1.71 -1.66 -12.42
N LEU A 294 -1.12 -1.34 -13.58
CA LEU A 294 -1.21 -0.01 -14.19
C LEU A 294 -2.22 -0.07 -15.33
N TRP A 295 -3.11 0.92 -15.38
CA TRP A 295 -4.24 0.99 -16.29
C TRP A 295 -4.30 2.34 -16.98
N ASP A 296 -4.74 2.36 -18.24
CA ASP A 296 -5.37 3.52 -18.84
C ASP A 296 -6.87 3.41 -18.52
N HIS A 297 -7.32 4.16 -17.51
CA HIS A 297 -8.69 4.06 -17.03
C HIS A 297 -9.70 4.68 -18.00
N ALA A 298 -9.27 5.59 -18.87
CA ALA A 298 -10.12 6.20 -19.88
C ALA A 298 -10.36 5.23 -21.06
N ALA A 299 -9.34 4.43 -21.41
CA ALA A 299 -9.44 3.38 -22.41
C ALA A 299 -10.05 2.07 -21.86
N GLY A 300 -9.99 1.86 -20.54
CA GLY A 300 -10.36 0.60 -19.91
C GLY A 300 -9.36 -0.52 -20.19
N GLU A 301 -8.08 -0.18 -20.34
CA GLU A 301 -7.03 -1.11 -20.75
C GLU A 301 -5.94 -1.24 -19.68
N ARG A 302 -5.60 -2.48 -19.33
CA ARG A 302 -4.44 -2.76 -18.47
C ARG A 302 -3.15 -2.57 -19.27
N LEU A 303 -2.29 -1.69 -18.80
CA LEU A 303 -1.00 -1.35 -19.42
C LEU A 303 0.11 -2.30 -18.97
N ALA A 304 0.20 -2.57 -17.66
CA ALA A 304 1.20 -3.45 -17.09
C ALA A 304 0.76 -4.05 -15.75
N ARG A 305 1.52 -5.04 -15.28
CA ARG A 305 1.42 -5.61 -13.94
C ARG A 305 2.80 -5.71 -13.32
N ILE A 306 2.91 -5.27 -12.07
CA ILE A 306 4.05 -5.48 -11.19
C ILE A 306 3.68 -6.68 -10.31
N GLU A 307 4.42 -7.78 -10.48
CA GLU A 307 4.17 -9.02 -9.76
C GLU A 307 4.70 -8.93 -8.32
N ALA A 308 4.05 -9.67 -7.42
CA ALA A 308 4.49 -9.82 -6.04
C ALA A 308 5.94 -10.36 -5.96
N PRO A 309 6.76 -9.89 -5.00
CA PRO A 309 8.03 -10.53 -4.70
C PRO A 309 7.85 -12.02 -4.40
N PRO A 310 8.68 -12.92 -4.95
CA PRO A 310 8.50 -14.35 -4.77
C PRO A 310 8.76 -14.80 -3.33
N THR A 311 8.10 -15.88 -2.95
CA THR A 311 8.18 -16.53 -1.65
C THR A 311 8.05 -18.04 -1.80
N ASP A 312 8.58 -18.80 -0.82
CA ASP A 312 8.53 -20.27 -0.81
C ASP A 312 7.10 -20.81 -0.57
N ASP A 313 6.25 -20.02 0.10
CA ASP A 313 4.83 -20.35 0.32
C ASP A 313 4.01 -19.07 0.16
N PRO A 314 3.40 -18.85 -1.03
CA PRO A 314 2.57 -17.68 -1.32
C PRO A 314 1.12 -17.81 -0.84
N THR A 315 0.77 -18.86 -0.11
CA THR A 315 -0.59 -19.05 0.40
C THR A 315 -0.89 -18.17 1.62
N LEU A 316 -2.17 -18.08 1.98
CA LEU A 316 -2.63 -17.32 3.14
C LEU A 316 -2.03 -17.82 4.48
N ASP A 317 -1.65 -19.10 4.57
CA ASP A 317 -0.99 -19.65 5.77
C ASP A 317 0.55 -19.57 5.66
N GLY A 318 1.08 -19.05 4.56
CA GLY A 318 2.50 -18.92 4.23
C GLY A 318 3.10 -17.54 4.54
N THR A 319 4.00 -17.07 3.68
CA THR A 319 4.69 -15.78 3.80
C THR A 319 4.03 -14.75 2.88
N TRP A 320 3.41 -13.74 3.48
CA TRP A 320 2.63 -12.76 2.74
C TRP A 320 3.54 -11.80 1.98
N THR A 321 3.33 -11.75 0.66
CA THR A 321 4.09 -10.90 -0.28
C THR A 321 3.17 -10.17 -1.26
N THR A 322 1.85 -10.25 -1.07
CA THR A 322 0.87 -9.51 -1.87
C THR A 322 1.01 -8.01 -1.66
N ALA A 323 0.64 -7.23 -2.67
CA ALA A 323 0.60 -5.77 -2.56
C ALA A 323 -0.40 -5.31 -1.49
N HIS A 324 -0.06 -4.25 -0.77
CA HIS A 324 -0.98 -3.51 0.10
C HIS A 324 -1.06 -2.05 -0.41
N ASN A 325 -0.90 -1.05 0.44
CA ASN A 325 -1.08 0.35 0.04
C ASN A 325 0.15 0.90 -0.71
N PHE A 326 -0.12 1.66 -1.77
CA PHE A 326 0.88 2.27 -2.63
C PHE A 326 0.57 3.75 -2.86
N GLU A 327 1.52 4.47 -3.46
CA GLU A 327 1.35 5.89 -3.80
C GLU A 327 2.11 6.26 -5.07
N PHE A 328 1.52 7.15 -5.87
CA PHE A 328 2.23 7.89 -6.90
C PHE A 328 2.90 9.16 -6.34
N ALA A 329 4.14 9.41 -6.74
CA ALA A 329 4.71 10.77 -6.75
C ALA A 329 5.26 11.08 -8.15
N GLY A 330 4.43 11.70 -8.98
CA GLY A 330 4.73 11.89 -10.41
C GLY A 330 4.96 10.54 -11.11
N ASP A 331 6.15 10.36 -11.69
CA ASP A 331 6.54 9.13 -12.39
C ASP A 331 7.14 8.06 -11.46
N ARG A 332 6.93 8.17 -10.15
CA ARG A 332 7.35 7.17 -9.16
C ARG A 332 6.13 6.50 -8.56
N LEU A 333 6.23 5.19 -8.37
CA LEU A 333 5.25 4.38 -7.66
C LEU A 333 5.93 3.68 -6.47
N TYR A 334 5.53 4.07 -5.27
CA TYR A 334 5.99 3.49 -4.01
C TYR A 334 5.00 2.41 -3.60
N THR A 335 5.50 1.21 -3.27
CA THR A 335 4.64 0.04 -3.03
C THR A 335 5.12 -0.71 -1.80
N SER A 336 4.17 -1.15 -0.98
CA SER A 336 4.40 -2.06 0.14
C SER A 336 3.88 -3.46 -0.20
N TRP A 337 4.57 -4.48 0.31
CA TRP A 337 4.33 -5.87 -0.06
C TRP A 337 4.35 -6.81 1.14
N TYR A 338 3.82 -6.43 2.31
CA TYR A 338 4.00 -7.23 3.54
C TYR A 338 5.48 -7.62 3.75
N ARG A 339 5.82 -8.92 3.80
CA ARG A 339 7.22 -9.41 3.91
C ARG A 339 8.00 -9.35 2.59
N GLY A 340 7.34 -9.01 1.49
CA GLY A 340 7.95 -8.58 0.24
C GLY A 340 8.67 -7.23 0.38
N GLY A 341 8.32 -6.43 1.39
CA GLY A 341 9.02 -5.21 1.78
C GLY A 341 8.54 -3.94 1.07
N VAL A 342 9.42 -2.95 1.01
CA VAL A 342 9.22 -1.66 0.34
C VAL A 342 9.88 -1.71 -1.04
N ARG A 343 9.19 -1.23 -2.07
CA ARG A 343 9.70 -1.15 -3.45
C ARG A 343 9.36 0.20 -4.07
N VAL A 344 10.27 0.72 -4.88
CA VAL A 344 10.11 1.95 -5.66
C VAL A 344 10.24 1.63 -7.14
N HIS A 345 9.24 2.03 -7.93
CA HIS A 345 9.20 1.79 -9.37
C HIS A 345 9.19 3.11 -10.14
N ASP A 346 9.89 3.12 -11.27
CA ASP A 346 9.76 4.11 -12.33
C ASP A 346 8.59 3.71 -13.23
N VAL A 347 7.61 4.60 -13.33
CA VAL A 347 6.38 4.40 -14.10
C VAL A 347 6.18 5.50 -15.14
N SER A 348 7.24 6.23 -15.49
CA SER A 348 7.25 7.20 -16.60
C SER A 348 6.79 6.58 -17.92
N GLU A 349 7.08 5.29 -18.14
CA GLU A 349 6.47 4.44 -19.17
C GLU A 349 5.54 3.43 -18.49
N PRO A 350 4.21 3.70 -18.38
CA PRO A 350 3.31 2.88 -17.56
C PRO A 350 3.12 1.45 -18.11
N ALA A 351 3.37 1.23 -19.40
CA ALA A 351 3.32 -0.10 -20.02
C ALA A 351 4.58 -0.95 -19.75
N ALA A 352 5.62 -0.36 -19.14
CA ALA A 352 6.89 -1.01 -18.85
C ALA A 352 7.48 -0.51 -17.51
N PRO A 353 6.78 -0.71 -16.38
CA PRO A 353 7.26 -0.28 -15.07
C PRO A 353 8.61 -0.94 -14.75
N ARG A 354 9.51 -0.18 -14.13
CA ARG A 354 10.86 -0.64 -13.80
C ARG A 354 11.15 -0.43 -12.32
N GLU A 355 11.51 -1.50 -11.62
CA GLU A 355 11.99 -1.37 -10.24
C GLU A 355 13.30 -0.56 -10.21
N LEU A 356 13.32 0.45 -9.35
CA LEU A 356 14.48 1.29 -9.10
C LEU A 356 15.26 0.81 -7.88
N GLY A 357 14.55 0.39 -6.84
CA GLY A 357 15.13 -0.04 -5.59
C GLY A 357 14.11 -0.70 -4.69
N GLY A 358 14.63 -1.51 -3.77
CA GLY A 358 13.80 -2.34 -2.91
C GLY A 358 14.53 -2.77 -1.66
N TRP A 359 13.81 -2.79 -0.55
CA TRP A 359 14.29 -3.34 0.71
C TRP A 359 13.25 -4.27 1.29
N ARG A 360 13.71 -5.38 1.86
CA ARG A 360 12.92 -6.23 2.75
C ARG A 360 13.84 -6.82 3.79
N ASP A 361 13.29 -7.12 4.95
CA ASP A 361 13.87 -8.11 5.84
C ASP A 361 12.95 -9.34 5.88
N GLU A 362 13.30 -10.32 6.71
CA GLU A 362 12.55 -11.55 6.81
C GLU A 362 11.40 -11.49 7.83
N THR A 363 11.23 -10.39 8.58
CA THR A 363 10.37 -10.36 9.78
C THR A 363 9.33 -9.24 9.77
N THR A 364 9.61 -8.13 9.08
CA THR A 364 8.75 -6.97 9.02
C THR A 364 7.68 -7.16 7.95
N GLU A 365 6.44 -6.92 8.33
CA GLU A 365 5.31 -6.81 7.41
C GLU A 365 5.00 -5.32 7.18
N PHE A 366 5.20 -4.85 5.95
CA PHE A 366 4.93 -3.45 5.57
C PHE A 366 3.47 -3.25 5.14
N TRP A 367 2.89 -2.14 5.59
CA TRP A 367 1.50 -1.74 5.31
C TRP A 367 1.44 -0.68 4.22
N THR A 368 2.28 0.34 4.29
CA THR A 368 2.30 1.47 3.34
C THR A 368 3.73 1.87 3.00
N ALA A 369 3.97 2.37 1.78
CA ALA A 369 5.20 3.04 1.38
C ALA A 369 4.89 4.26 0.52
N ARG A 370 5.56 5.39 0.79
CA ARG A 370 5.28 6.71 0.21
C ARG A 370 6.54 7.55 0.00
N GLY A 371 6.44 8.56 -0.87
CA GLY A 371 7.49 9.56 -1.01
C GLY A 371 7.42 10.60 0.10
N GLY A 372 8.54 10.87 0.78
CA GLY A 372 8.69 11.94 1.78
C GLY A 372 9.45 13.15 1.25
N GLY A 373 9.32 13.47 -0.04
CA GLY A 373 10.14 14.48 -0.72
C GLY A 373 11.52 13.95 -1.12
N ASP A 374 12.50 14.00 -0.23
CA ASP A 374 13.90 13.61 -0.49
C ASP A 374 14.29 12.21 0.06
N HIS A 375 13.33 11.52 0.66
CA HIS A 375 13.43 10.17 1.18
C HIS A 375 12.13 9.38 0.93
N VAL A 376 12.10 8.11 1.33
CA VAL A 376 10.89 7.26 1.31
C VAL A 376 10.49 6.98 2.74
N VAL A 377 9.19 7.01 3.03
CA VAL A 377 8.63 6.69 4.35
C VAL A 377 7.73 5.47 4.22
N ALA A 378 7.81 4.55 5.18
CA ALA A 378 6.99 3.36 5.21
C ALA A 378 6.57 3.00 6.63
N SER A 379 5.43 2.32 6.75
CA SER A 379 4.96 1.74 8.01
C SER A 379 5.12 0.23 8.00
N GLY A 380 5.85 -0.29 8.99
CA GLY A 380 5.86 -1.72 9.32
C GLY A 380 4.84 -1.96 10.42
N TRP A 381 3.77 -2.70 10.13
CA TRP A 381 2.67 -2.90 11.08
C TRP A 381 2.88 -4.08 12.03
N ARG A 382 3.80 -4.98 11.66
CA ARG A 382 4.26 -6.10 12.48
C ARG A 382 5.74 -6.38 12.27
N ASP A 383 6.38 -6.82 13.35
CA ASP A 383 7.69 -7.49 13.31
C ASP A 383 7.55 -8.89 13.93
N LEU A 384 7.56 -9.90 13.08
CA LEU A 384 7.35 -11.30 13.47
C LEU A 384 8.48 -11.88 14.34
N SER A 385 9.57 -11.14 14.54
CA SER A 385 10.62 -11.53 15.48
C SER A 385 10.29 -11.21 16.94
N ALA A 386 9.30 -10.35 17.19
CA ALA A 386 8.90 -9.92 18.52
C ALA A 386 7.84 -10.84 19.16
N ASP A 387 7.81 -10.88 20.49
CA ASP A 387 6.79 -11.62 21.26
C ASP A 387 5.37 -11.08 21.01
N ASP A 388 5.25 -9.77 20.79
CA ASP A 388 4.04 -9.08 20.34
C ASP A 388 4.37 -8.33 19.04
N PRO A 389 4.11 -8.95 17.87
CA PRO A 389 4.51 -8.40 16.58
C PRO A 389 3.94 -7.01 16.30
N GLU A 390 2.69 -6.75 16.68
CA GLU A 390 2.01 -5.49 16.39
C GLU A 390 2.43 -4.37 17.34
N ALA A 391 2.80 -4.72 18.58
CA ALA A 391 3.46 -3.77 19.49
C ALA A 391 4.85 -3.35 19.00
N ALA A 392 5.50 -4.17 18.15
CA ALA A 392 6.79 -3.90 17.54
C ALA A 392 6.71 -3.09 16.22
N ALA A 393 5.52 -2.67 15.82
CA ALA A 393 5.29 -1.80 14.67
C ALA A 393 6.14 -0.51 14.73
N ALA A 394 6.51 -0.01 13.56
CA ALA A 394 7.43 1.11 13.43
C ALA A 394 7.26 1.87 12.12
N VAL A 395 7.68 3.13 12.14
CA VAL A 395 7.93 3.95 10.94
C VAL A 395 9.37 3.75 10.51
N TYR A 396 9.58 3.57 9.22
CA TYR A 396 10.87 3.41 8.57
C TYR A 396 11.06 4.53 7.55
N THR A 397 12.28 4.99 7.42
CA THR A 397 12.71 5.94 6.40
C THR A 397 13.82 5.30 5.56
N PHE A 398 13.87 5.57 4.26
CA PHE A 398 14.85 5.02 3.32
C PHE A 398 15.39 6.14 2.42
N PRO A 399 16.59 5.99 1.84
CA PRO A 399 17.09 6.98 0.90
C PRO A 399 16.21 7.06 -0.35
N THR A 400 16.19 8.21 -1.03
CA THR A 400 15.62 8.27 -2.38
C THR A 400 16.42 7.40 -3.34
N VAL A 401 15.72 6.78 -4.29
CA VAL A 401 16.37 6.04 -5.36
C VAL A 401 16.68 7.00 -6.52
N ALA A 402 17.96 7.11 -6.88
CA ALA A 402 18.36 7.93 -8.01
C ALA A 402 17.74 7.40 -9.30
N SER A 403 17.11 8.29 -10.08
CA SER A 403 16.71 7.99 -11.45
C SER A 403 17.95 7.64 -12.26
N SER A 404 18.16 6.37 -12.60
CA SER A 404 19.16 6.02 -13.60
C SER A 404 18.74 6.67 -14.92
N SER A 405 19.44 7.73 -15.32
CA SER A 405 19.23 8.33 -16.64
C SER A 405 19.57 7.31 -17.74
N THR A 406 18.68 7.23 -18.72
CA THR A 406 18.73 6.62 -20.06
C THR A 406 19.96 5.75 -20.40
N PRO A 407 19.79 4.49 -20.84
CA PRO A 407 20.91 3.72 -21.42
C PRO A 407 21.45 4.45 -22.66
N ALA A 408 22.74 4.78 -22.64
CA ALA A 408 23.47 5.22 -23.82
C ALA A 408 23.32 4.17 -24.93
N GLU A 409 22.99 4.63 -26.13
CA GLU A 409 22.92 3.82 -27.35
C GLU A 409 24.12 2.85 -27.42
N ALA A 410 23.83 1.55 -27.37
CA ALA A 410 24.84 0.53 -27.55
C ALA A 410 25.42 0.65 -28.96
N ALA A 411 26.69 1.05 -29.02
CA ALA A 411 27.48 0.91 -30.22
C ALA A 411 27.62 -0.58 -30.54
N ASP A 412 27.15 -0.91 -31.72
CA ASP A 412 27.21 -2.19 -32.41
C ASP A 412 28.66 -2.68 -32.53
N GLU A 413 29.03 -3.79 -31.89
CA GLU A 413 30.16 -4.61 -32.30
C GLU A 413 29.79 -6.10 -32.25
N THR A 414 29.41 -6.58 -33.43
CA THR A 414 29.38 -7.98 -33.86
C THR A 414 30.69 -8.72 -33.56
N GLY A 415 30.61 -9.95 -33.03
CA GLY A 415 31.79 -10.78 -32.84
C GLY A 415 31.58 -12.22 -32.40
N THR A 416 30.99 -13.03 -33.28
CA THR A 416 31.29 -14.46 -33.57
C THR A 416 31.27 -15.54 -32.47
N THR A 417 30.53 -16.59 -32.82
CA THR A 417 30.36 -17.94 -32.26
C THR A 417 31.64 -18.69 -31.84
N ASP A 418 31.53 -19.54 -30.82
CA ASP A 418 31.91 -20.96 -30.94
C ASP A 418 31.23 -21.84 -29.88
N GLU A 419 30.73 -22.99 -30.34
CA GLU A 419 30.15 -24.09 -29.55
C GLU A 419 31.25 -24.88 -28.83
N THR A 420 30.94 -25.52 -27.70
CA THR A 420 31.14 -26.98 -27.48
C THR A 420 30.79 -27.42 -26.04
N GLY A 421 30.12 -28.58 -25.93
CA GLY A 421 30.52 -29.62 -24.98
C GLY A 421 29.65 -29.85 -23.73
N THR A 422 28.76 -30.85 -23.83
CA THR A 422 28.33 -31.83 -22.80
C THR A 422 29.17 -31.91 -21.51
N ASP A 423 28.53 -32.01 -20.33
CA ASP A 423 28.25 -33.32 -19.71
C ASP A 423 27.41 -33.22 -18.41
N THR A 424 26.84 -34.38 -18.07
CA THR A 424 25.86 -34.69 -17.04
C THR A 424 26.47 -34.83 -15.64
N ALA A 425 25.75 -34.43 -14.57
CA ALA A 425 25.90 -35.05 -13.24
C ALA A 425 24.66 -34.80 -12.36
N GLU A 426 23.97 -35.89 -12.03
CA GLU A 426 23.04 -36.01 -10.90
C GLU A 426 23.77 -35.76 -9.58
N THR A 427 23.09 -35.13 -8.61
CA THR A 427 23.35 -35.44 -7.20
C THR A 427 22.07 -35.31 -6.39
N THR A 428 21.66 -36.43 -5.81
CA THR A 428 20.65 -36.60 -4.77
C THR A 428 21.08 -35.91 -3.48
N ALA A 429 20.17 -35.19 -2.82
CA ALA A 429 20.25 -34.93 -1.39
C ALA A 429 18.87 -35.04 -0.76
N ASP A 430 18.74 -36.04 0.11
CA ASP A 430 17.59 -36.36 0.93
C ASP A 430 17.18 -35.21 1.85
N GLY A 431 15.87 -34.96 1.88
CA GLY A 431 15.21 -34.14 2.88
C GLY A 431 14.84 -34.92 4.14
N ALA A 432 15.01 -34.26 5.28
CA ALA A 432 14.28 -34.43 6.54
C ALA A 432 14.65 -33.19 7.36
N GLY A 433 13.77 -32.24 7.67
CA GLY A 433 12.39 -32.37 8.10
C GLY A 433 12.35 -32.01 9.58
N LEU A 434 11.97 -30.78 9.92
CA LEU A 434 11.50 -30.38 11.25
C LEU A 434 10.56 -29.19 11.05
N GLY A 435 9.26 -29.47 11.17
CA GLY A 435 8.21 -28.48 11.10
C GLY A 435 7.76 -27.97 12.47
N LEU A 436 6.74 -27.12 12.35
CA LEU A 436 5.75 -26.73 13.35
C LEU A 436 6.20 -25.72 14.42
N ALA A 437 5.97 -24.44 14.12
CA ALA A 437 5.11 -23.57 14.92
C ALA A 437 4.93 -22.20 14.23
N ALA A 438 3.82 -22.01 13.53
CA ALA A 438 3.32 -20.67 13.18
C ALA A 438 1.80 -20.70 13.32
N GLY A 439 1.28 -19.90 14.24
CA GLY A 439 -0.14 -19.92 14.58
C GLY A 439 -0.48 -18.83 15.57
N ALA A 440 -0.55 -17.59 15.07
CA ALA A 440 -1.45 -16.52 15.51
C ALA A 440 -0.97 -15.17 14.95
N ALA A 441 -1.52 -14.73 13.81
CA ALA A 441 -1.34 -13.36 13.34
C ALA A 441 -2.52 -12.96 12.44
N GLY A 442 -3.13 -11.79 12.70
CA GLY A 442 -4.04 -11.13 11.74
C GLY A 442 -5.44 -10.79 12.25
N LEU A 443 -5.67 -10.20 13.43
CA LEU A 443 -7.03 -10.03 13.99
C LEU A 443 -8.09 -9.33 13.07
N GLY A 444 -7.71 -8.60 12.01
CA GLY A 444 -8.63 -8.13 10.96
C GLY A 444 -9.03 -9.24 9.96
N LEU A 445 -8.09 -9.69 9.13
CA LEU A 445 -8.28 -10.79 8.16
C LEU A 445 -8.62 -12.14 8.81
N THR A 446 -8.15 -12.40 10.04
CA THR A 446 -8.48 -13.59 10.84
C THR A 446 -9.81 -13.50 11.55
N ALA A 447 -10.41 -12.33 11.78
CA ALA A 447 -11.79 -12.29 12.26
C ALA A 447 -12.74 -12.81 11.16
N LEU A 448 -12.53 -12.37 9.91
CA LEU A 448 -13.25 -12.89 8.74
C LEU A 448 -12.89 -14.36 8.46
N ALA A 449 -11.60 -14.71 8.45
CA ALA A 449 -11.15 -16.08 8.19
C ALA A 449 -11.42 -17.07 9.35
N ARG A 450 -11.62 -16.63 10.61
CA ARG A 450 -12.08 -17.47 11.74
C ARG A 450 -13.60 -17.63 11.74
N ARG A 451 -14.35 -16.59 11.38
CA ARG A 451 -15.82 -16.66 11.20
C ARG A 451 -16.23 -17.64 10.09
N LEU A 452 -15.31 -17.91 9.14
CA LEU A 452 -15.47 -18.91 8.09
C LEU A 452 -14.86 -20.29 8.44
N ARG A 453 -14.17 -20.45 9.59
CA ARG A 453 -13.58 -21.73 10.06
C ARG A 453 -14.52 -22.54 10.98
N ASP A 454 -15.44 -21.89 11.68
CA ASP A 454 -16.55 -22.49 12.45
C ASP A 454 -17.87 -22.30 11.69
#